data_AF-A0A3A5W152-F1
#
_entry.id   AF-A0A3A5W152-F1
#
_cell.length_a   1.000
_cell.length_b   1.000
_cell.length_c   1.000
_cell.angle_alpha   90.00
_cell.angle_beta   90.00
_cell.angle_gamma   90.00
#
_symmetry.space_group_name_H-M   'P 1'
#
loop_
_entity.id
_entity.type
_entity.pdbx_description
1 polymer ?
#
loop_
_entity_poly.entity_id
_entity_poly.type
_entity_poly.pdbx_seq_one_letter_code
_entity_poly.pdbx_strand_id
1 'polypeptide(L)'
;MDKRAKVCMIIGVVLLLIGVGGFALGIAKVDDIEDGRPTFALEDVTNGTLSVLDQDGQGDLGFTFYVKGEFVDENDDGIWDHCDFTSVNVIQKPNIVQADWSNLGPDNEGEFYYEIQNEGEECQTNRDTNKNFYFDNDSYIKLGRACYACGAGEFSFDSNQSVYVINDDDWDIGPTIAVVI
;
A
#
# COMPACT_ATOMS: atom_id res chain seq x y z
N MET A 1 12.44 43.67 -7.68
CA MET A 1 12.02 42.33 -7.22
C MET A 1 13.28 41.52 -6.96
N ASP A 2 13.60 41.31 -5.69
CA ASP A 2 14.87 40.71 -5.27
C ASP A 2 14.94 39.25 -5.72
N LYS A 3 16.13 38.78 -6.11
CA LYS A 3 16.34 37.40 -6.58
C LYS A 3 15.83 36.36 -5.56
N ARG A 4 15.88 36.69 -4.27
CA ARG A 4 15.37 35.88 -3.16
C ARG A 4 13.84 35.77 -3.14
N ALA A 5 13.13 36.86 -3.47
CA ALA A 5 11.68 36.89 -3.56
C ALA A 5 11.16 36.09 -4.77
N LYS A 6 11.89 36.10 -5.90
CA LYS A 6 11.57 35.25 -7.06
C LYS A 6 11.68 33.76 -6.74
N VAL A 7 12.73 33.35 -6.03
CA VAL A 7 12.96 31.95 -5.65
C VAL A 7 11.89 31.47 -4.67
N CYS A 8 11.54 32.27 -3.66
CA CYS A 8 10.47 31.92 -2.72
C CYS A 8 9.10 31.82 -3.39
N MET A 9 8.81 32.70 -4.36
CA MET A 9 7.54 32.66 -5.09
C MET A 9 7.42 31.42 -5.99
N ILE A 10 8.51 31.00 -6.65
CA ILE A 10 8.52 29.78 -7.46
C ILE A 10 8.33 28.54 -6.58
N ILE A 11 9.07 28.44 -5.46
CA ILE A 11 8.92 27.32 -4.52
C ILE A 11 7.50 27.28 -3.94
N GLY A 12 6.95 28.44 -3.57
CA GLY A 12 5.58 28.55 -3.07
C GLY A 12 4.54 28.09 -4.09
N VAL A 13 4.71 28.40 -5.38
CA VAL A 13 3.80 27.94 -6.44
C VAL A 13 3.94 26.45 -6.70
N VAL A 14 5.17 25.88 -6.66
CA VAL A 14 5.36 24.43 -6.80
C VAL A 14 4.73 23.68 -5.63
N LEU A 15 4.95 24.13 -4.38
CA LEU A 15 4.33 23.53 -3.20
C LEU A 15 2.81 23.66 -3.20
N LEU A 16 2.26 24.76 -3.73
CA LEU A 16 0.82 24.96 -3.83
C LEU A 16 0.18 24.12 -4.94
N LEU A 17 0.89 23.86 -6.05
CA LEU A 17 0.44 22.92 -7.08
C LEU A 17 0.47 21.47 -6.59
N ILE A 18 1.50 21.08 -5.83
CA ILE A 18 1.55 19.78 -5.15
C ILE A 18 0.44 19.66 -4.10
N GLY A 19 0.20 20.72 -3.31
CA GLY A 19 -0.84 20.74 -2.28
C GLY A 19 -2.27 20.74 -2.84
N VAL A 20 -2.51 21.32 -4.02
CA VAL A 20 -3.82 21.26 -4.69
C VAL A 20 -4.03 19.93 -5.41
N GLY A 21 -2.97 19.30 -5.92
CA GLY A 21 -3.00 17.91 -6.41
C GLY A 21 -3.33 16.91 -5.30
N GLY A 22 -2.73 17.10 -4.10
CA GLY A 22 -2.98 16.27 -2.93
C GLY A 22 -4.32 16.50 -2.22
N PHE A 23 -5.10 17.52 -2.61
CA PHE A 23 -6.39 17.82 -1.95
C PHE A 23 -7.58 17.03 -2.53
N ALA A 24 -7.39 16.25 -3.58
CA ALA A 24 -8.49 15.52 -4.23
C ALA A 24 -8.91 14.23 -3.50
N LEU A 25 -8.13 13.74 -2.52
CA LEU A 25 -8.38 12.43 -1.88
C LEU A 25 -8.61 12.49 -0.35
N GLY A 26 -8.41 13.64 0.29
CA GLY A 26 -8.65 13.80 1.73
C GLY A 26 -10.11 13.91 2.16
N ILE A 27 -11.07 13.66 1.26
CA ILE A 27 -12.52 13.71 1.53
C ILE A 27 -13.23 12.45 1.01
N ALA A 28 -12.64 11.28 1.21
CA ALA A 28 -13.36 10.01 1.25
C ALA A 28 -12.84 9.36 2.55
N LYS A 29 -13.60 9.08 3.61
CA LYS A 29 -15.02 8.76 3.76
C LYS A 29 -15.42 9.18 5.19
N VAL A 30 -16.45 10.00 5.35
CA VAL A 30 -17.08 10.24 6.67
C VAL A 30 -18.32 9.35 6.87
N ASP A 31 -18.67 8.53 5.86
CA ASP A 31 -19.92 7.74 5.88
C ASP A 31 -19.74 6.25 6.22
N ASP A 32 -18.53 5.70 6.29
CA ASP A 32 -18.31 4.26 6.61
C ASP A 32 -17.65 4.06 7.98
N ILE A 33 -18.23 4.60 9.04
CA ILE A 33 -18.07 4.01 10.39
C ILE A 33 -19.07 2.85 10.49
N GLU A 34 -18.96 1.87 9.58
CA GLU A 34 -19.75 0.65 9.62
C GLU A 34 -18.80 -0.51 10.00
N ASP A 35 -18.75 -0.78 11.30
CA ASP A 35 -18.25 -2.00 11.94
C ASP A 35 -16.86 -2.52 11.50
N GLY A 36 -15.79 -1.91 12.03
CA GLY A 36 -14.48 -2.59 12.19
C GLY A 36 -13.80 -3.10 10.92
N ARG A 37 -14.23 -2.66 9.73
CA ARG A 37 -13.59 -2.98 8.46
C ARG A 37 -12.47 -1.95 8.20
N PRO A 38 -11.21 -2.37 7.99
CA PRO A 38 -10.12 -1.51 7.57
C PRO A 38 -10.47 -0.94 6.20
N THR A 39 -10.47 0.37 6.08
CA THR A 39 -10.79 1.06 4.84
C THR A 39 -9.58 1.09 3.90
N PHE A 40 -9.82 1.06 2.59
CA PHE A 40 -8.77 1.35 1.62
C PHE A 40 -8.21 2.76 1.83
N ALA A 41 -6.88 2.83 2.00
CA ALA A 41 -6.12 4.07 2.03
C ALA A 41 -5.95 4.67 0.62
N LEU A 42 -5.87 3.80 -0.40
CA LEU A 42 -5.88 4.18 -1.82
C LEU A 42 -6.81 3.24 -2.59
N GLU A 43 -7.60 3.78 -3.51
CA GLU A 43 -8.56 3.03 -4.32
C GLU A 43 -8.34 3.31 -5.81
N ASP A 44 -8.20 2.25 -6.62
CA ASP A 44 -8.10 2.31 -8.08
C ASP A 44 -6.97 3.23 -8.59
N VAL A 45 -5.73 2.94 -8.14
CA VAL A 45 -4.54 3.74 -8.47
C VAL A 45 -3.45 2.90 -9.12
N THR A 46 -2.67 3.49 -10.02
CA THR A 46 -1.47 2.86 -10.60
C THR A 46 -0.18 3.36 -9.96
N ASN A 47 -0.26 4.32 -9.04
CA ASN A 47 0.84 4.81 -8.24
C ASN A 47 0.28 5.42 -6.95
N GLY A 48 1.13 5.65 -5.97
CA GLY A 48 0.71 6.35 -4.78
C GLY A 48 1.86 6.62 -3.84
N THR A 49 1.63 7.54 -2.91
CA THR A 49 2.50 7.83 -1.77
C THR A 49 1.68 7.82 -0.49
N LEU A 50 2.18 7.10 0.50
CA LEU A 50 1.58 6.88 1.82
C LEU A 50 2.57 7.34 2.88
N SER A 51 2.05 7.96 3.96
CA SER A 51 2.86 8.30 5.13
C SER A 51 2.83 7.15 6.14
N VAL A 52 3.99 6.56 6.41
CA VAL A 52 4.20 5.62 7.51
C VAL A 52 4.37 6.42 8.80
N LEU A 53 3.57 6.11 9.83
CA LEU A 53 3.52 6.89 11.07
C LEU A 53 4.47 6.37 12.15
N ASP A 54 4.50 5.05 12.39
CA ASP A 54 5.38 4.36 13.36
C ASP A 54 5.52 5.12 14.70
N GLN A 55 4.39 5.29 15.40
CA GLN A 55 4.33 6.17 16.58
C GLN A 55 5.11 5.65 17.79
N ASP A 56 5.23 4.33 17.91
CA ASP A 56 5.96 3.68 19.01
C ASP A 56 7.42 3.39 18.65
N GLY A 57 7.82 3.63 17.40
CA GLY A 57 9.18 3.41 16.91
C GLY A 57 9.55 1.93 16.81
N GLN A 58 8.57 1.02 16.78
CA GLN A 58 8.80 -0.42 16.63
C GLN A 58 8.67 -0.91 15.18
N GLY A 59 8.27 -0.03 14.26
CA GLY A 59 8.02 -0.33 12.86
C GLY A 59 6.54 -0.55 12.58
N ASP A 60 6.15 -0.31 11.35
CA ASP A 60 4.78 -0.46 10.83
C ASP A 60 4.57 -1.86 10.25
N LEU A 61 3.36 -2.41 10.38
CA LEU A 61 3.01 -3.71 9.79
C LEU A 61 3.03 -3.68 8.26
N GLY A 62 2.93 -2.50 7.66
CA GLY A 62 3.06 -2.24 6.25
C GLY A 62 1.72 -2.06 5.55
N PHE A 63 1.75 -2.26 4.23
CA PHE A 63 0.61 -2.06 3.36
C PHE A 63 0.26 -3.36 2.65
N THR A 64 -1.03 -3.72 2.66
CA THR A 64 -1.55 -4.82 1.84
C THR A 64 -2.17 -4.29 0.56
N PHE A 65 -1.79 -4.90 -0.56
CA PHE A 65 -2.25 -4.58 -1.90
C PHE A 65 -3.29 -5.58 -2.35
N TYR A 66 -4.37 -5.07 -2.92
CA TYR A 66 -5.45 -5.82 -3.54
C TYR A 66 -5.61 -5.41 -5.00
N VAL A 67 -6.09 -6.32 -5.83
CA VAL A 67 -6.54 -6.05 -7.18
C VAL A 67 -8.00 -6.48 -7.33
N LYS A 68 -8.71 -5.84 -8.25
CA LYS A 68 -10.07 -6.24 -8.56
C LYS A 68 -10.04 -7.39 -9.57
N GLY A 69 -10.58 -8.55 -9.21
CA GLY A 69 -10.53 -9.73 -10.07
C GLY A 69 -11.00 -11.00 -9.37
N GLU A 70 -10.65 -12.13 -9.98
CA GLU A 70 -10.98 -13.47 -9.49
C GLU A 70 -9.70 -14.32 -9.41
N PHE A 71 -9.68 -15.30 -8.52
CA PHE A 71 -8.59 -16.30 -8.47
C PHE A 71 -8.74 -17.29 -9.63
N VAL A 72 -7.98 -17.08 -10.69
CA VAL A 72 -7.92 -17.90 -11.90
C VAL A 72 -6.45 -18.24 -12.21
N ASP A 73 -6.22 -19.45 -12.71
CA ASP A 73 -4.96 -19.98 -13.24
C ASP A 73 -5.33 -20.57 -14.61
N GLU A 74 -5.39 -19.71 -15.62
CA GLU A 74 -5.93 -20.06 -16.95
C GLU A 74 -4.92 -20.85 -17.79
N ASN A 75 -3.63 -20.72 -17.48
CA ASN A 75 -2.54 -21.39 -18.19
C ASN A 75 -2.06 -22.69 -17.50
N ASP A 76 -2.65 -23.06 -16.35
CA ASP A 76 -2.33 -24.23 -15.52
C ASP A 76 -0.84 -24.31 -15.12
N ASP A 77 -0.19 -23.15 -14.88
CA ASP A 77 1.23 -23.11 -14.50
C ASP A 77 1.48 -23.20 -12.98
N GLY A 78 0.41 -23.21 -12.20
CA GLY A 78 0.47 -23.31 -10.74
C GLY A 78 0.58 -21.96 -10.03
N ILE A 79 0.43 -20.85 -10.74
CA ILE A 79 0.47 -19.47 -10.23
C ILE A 79 -0.85 -18.78 -10.54
N TRP A 80 -1.39 -18.01 -9.59
CA TRP A 80 -2.58 -17.22 -9.87
C TRP A 80 -2.27 -16.11 -10.89
N ASP A 81 -3.09 -16.01 -11.94
CA ASP A 81 -2.89 -15.10 -13.08
C ASP A 81 -2.70 -13.63 -12.67
N HIS A 82 -3.43 -13.19 -11.64
CA HIS A 82 -3.32 -11.82 -11.16
C HIS A 82 -1.94 -11.48 -10.59
N CYS A 83 -1.17 -12.46 -10.12
CA CYS A 83 0.21 -12.27 -9.70
C CYS A 83 1.17 -12.13 -10.87
N ASP A 84 0.95 -12.89 -11.94
CA ASP A 84 1.76 -12.82 -13.15
C ASP A 84 1.55 -11.52 -13.92
N PHE A 85 0.31 -11.02 -13.93
CA PHE A 85 -0.04 -9.81 -14.66
C PHE A 85 0.18 -8.53 -13.87
N THR A 86 0.19 -8.60 -12.53
CA THR A 86 0.35 -7.40 -11.69
C THR A 86 1.76 -7.31 -11.15
N SER A 87 2.44 -6.21 -11.45
CA SER A 87 3.69 -5.84 -10.80
C SER A 87 3.52 -4.55 -10.02
N VAL A 88 4.08 -4.54 -8.82
CA VAL A 88 4.19 -3.36 -7.96
C VAL A 88 5.67 -3.12 -7.72
N ASN A 89 6.12 -1.90 -7.99
CA ASN A 89 7.49 -1.48 -7.81
C ASN A 89 7.55 -0.38 -6.77
N VAL A 90 8.27 -0.60 -5.67
CA VAL A 90 8.50 0.43 -4.66
C VAL A 90 9.52 1.44 -5.19
N ILE A 91 9.17 2.72 -5.11
CA ILE A 91 9.98 3.84 -5.58
C ILE A 91 10.72 4.48 -4.41
N GLN A 92 10.04 4.59 -3.27
CA GLN A 92 10.56 5.19 -2.06
C GLN A 92 10.01 4.42 -0.86
N LYS A 93 10.83 4.20 0.15
CA LYS A 93 10.40 3.61 1.42
C LYS A 93 11.24 4.15 2.57
N PRO A 94 10.69 4.19 3.79
CA PRO A 94 11.48 4.45 5.00
C PRO A 94 12.51 3.35 5.26
N ASN A 95 13.41 3.61 6.20
CA ASN A 95 14.32 2.58 6.69
C ASN A 95 13.57 1.56 7.54
N ILE A 96 14.06 0.33 7.56
CA ILE A 96 13.51 -0.75 8.38
C ILE A 96 13.92 -0.55 9.84
N VAL A 97 12.95 -0.68 10.74
CA VAL A 97 13.15 -0.71 12.18
C VAL A 97 13.57 -2.11 12.60
N GLN A 98 14.62 -2.19 13.41
CA GLN A 98 15.16 -3.46 13.91
C GLN A 98 14.56 -3.79 15.27
N ALA A 99 13.28 -4.20 15.26
CA ALA A 99 12.57 -4.66 16.45
C ALA A 99 12.65 -6.19 16.58
N ASP A 100 12.36 -6.75 17.76
CA ASP A 100 12.43 -8.20 17.97
C ASP A 100 11.49 -8.97 17.01
N TRP A 101 10.36 -8.37 16.65
CA TRP A 101 9.38 -8.95 15.73
C TRP A 101 9.70 -8.73 14.25
N SER A 102 10.46 -7.69 13.90
CA SER A 102 10.74 -7.34 12.49
C SER A 102 11.54 -8.43 11.77
N ASN A 103 12.29 -9.24 12.51
CA ASN A 103 13.06 -10.37 11.98
C ASN A 103 12.22 -11.65 11.78
N LEU A 104 10.94 -11.65 12.14
CA LEU A 104 10.04 -12.80 12.00
C LEU A 104 9.31 -12.82 10.65
N GLY A 105 9.22 -11.66 9.99
CA GLY A 105 8.59 -11.53 8.68
C GLY A 105 9.57 -11.72 7.52
N PRO A 106 9.12 -11.38 6.31
CA PRO A 106 9.92 -11.55 5.11
C PRO A 106 11.10 -10.56 5.07
N ASP A 107 12.27 -11.09 4.72
CA ASP A 107 13.51 -10.33 4.55
C ASP A 107 13.56 -9.68 3.15
N ASN A 108 12.67 -8.72 2.93
CA ASN A 108 12.56 -7.96 1.67
C ASN A 108 12.92 -6.48 1.85
N GLU A 109 13.49 -6.11 3.00
CA GLU A 109 13.84 -4.72 3.32
C GLU A 109 12.68 -3.71 3.11
N GLY A 110 11.42 -4.13 3.22
CA GLY A 110 10.24 -3.28 2.97
C GLY A 110 9.85 -3.10 1.50
N GLU A 111 10.50 -3.81 0.58
CA GLU A 111 10.07 -3.96 -0.80
C GLU A 111 8.73 -4.71 -0.89
N PHE A 112 8.09 -4.62 -2.05
CA PHE A 112 6.89 -5.38 -2.35
C PHE A 112 7.21 -6.87 -2.52
N TYR A 113 6.33 -7.72 -2.00
CA TYR A 113 6.37 -9.16 -2.21
C TYR A 113 4.96 -9.74 -2.31
N TYR A 114 4.84 -10.77 -3.13
CA TYR A 114 3.60 -11.49 -3.32
C TYR A 114 3.25 -12.32 -2.09
N GLU A 115 2.02 -12.19 -1.62
CA GLU A 115 1.53 -12.91 -0.45
C GLU A 115 0.00 -12.95 -0.48
N ILE A 116 -0.56 -14.09 -0.86
CA ILE A 116 -2.01 -14.30 -0.83
C ILE A 116 -2.46 -14.69 0.58
N GLN A 117 -1.82 -15.70 1.18
CA GLN A 117 -2.03 -16.12 2.58
C GLN A 117 -0.80 -15.81 3.42
N ASN A 118 -0.99 -15.56 4.72
CA ASN A 118 0.11 -15.34 5.69
C ASN A 118 1.04 -16.55 5.89
N GLU A 119 0.78 -17.70 5.25
CA GLU A 119 1.52 -18.96 5.46
C GLU A 119 2.59 -19.27 4.40
N GLY A 120 3.05 -18.26 3.65
CA GLY A 120 4.17 -18.43 2.71
C GLY A 120 3.83 -19.25 1.46
N GLU A 121 2.54 -19.28 1.08
CA GLU A 121 2.09 -19.90 -0.17
C GLU A 121 2.27 -18.98 -1.38
N GLU A 122 2.78 -17.75 -1.17
CA GLU A 122 3.01 -16.72 -2.18
C GLU A 122 1.79 -16.67 -3.13
N CYS A 123 2.02 -16.79 -4.44
CA CYS A 123 0.99 -16.81 -5.48
C CYS A 123 0.65 -18.21 -6.01
N GLN A 124 0.93 -19.26 -5.27
CA GLN A 124 0.73 -20.63 -5.76
C GLN A 124 -0.75 -21.05 -5.78
N THR A 125 -1.16 -21.84 -6.77
CA THR A 125 -2.53 -22.40 -6.86
C THR A 125 -2.65 -23.79 -6.25
N ASN A 126 -1.57 -24.27 -5.63
CA ASN A 126 -1.41 -25.62 -5.07
C ASN A 126 -2.48 -26.04 -4.04
N ARG A 127 -3.19 -25.07 -3.45
CA ARG A 127 -4.32 -25.29 -2.56
C ARG A 127 -5.45 -24.36 -2.98
N ASP A 128 -6.65 -24.92 -3.11
CA ASP A 128 -7.89 -24.13 -3.30
C ASP A 128 -8.12 -23.10 -2.19
N THR A 129 -7.48 -23.33 -1.03
CA THR A 129 -7.50 -22.44 0.13
C THR A 129 -6.56 -21.24 0.01
N ASN A 130 -5.62 -21.21 -0.96
CA ASN A 130 -4.74 -20.06 -1.16
C ASN A 130 -5.49 -18.91 -1.88
N LYS A 131 -6.56 -18.44 -1.24
CA LYS A 131 -7.42 -17.36 -1.69
C LYS A 131 -7.68 -16.45 -0.51
N ASN A 132 -7.37 -15.18 -0.69
CA ASN A 132 -7.62 -14.15 0.31
C ASN A 132 -8.35 -12.99 -0.36
N PHE A 133 -9.53 -12.71 0.17
CA PHE A 133 -10.38 -11.63 -0.29
C PHE A 133 -10.36 -10.50 0.73
N TYR A 134 -10.61 -9.28 0.26
CA TYR A 134 -10.88 -8.18 1.17
C TYR A 134 -12.22 -8.41 1.88
N PHE A 135 -12.17 -8.92 3.11
CA PHE A 135 -13.35 -9.34 3.88
C PHE A 135 -14.19 -10.36 3.09
N ASP A 136 -15.52 -10.23 3.17
CA ASP A 136 -16.49 -11.05 2.44
C ASP A 136 -16.70 -10.54 0.99
N ASN A 137 -15.85 -9.63 0.49
CA ASN A 137 -15.95 -9.12 -0.88
C ASN A 137 -15.05 -9.90 -1.84
N ASP A 138 -15.67 -10.83 -2.57
CA ASP A 138 -15.00 -11.72 -3.53
C ASP A 138 -14.40 -11.01 -4.75
N SER A 139 -14.69 -9.72 -4.96
CA SER A 139 -14.19 -8.96 -6.10
C SER A 139 -12.79 -8.38 -5.87
N TYR A 140 -12.30 -8.35 -4.64
CA TYR A 140 -10.97 -7.81 -4.30
C TYR A 140 -10.10 -8.91 -3.75
N ILE A 141 -9.13 -9.34 -4.55
CA ILE A 141 -8.22 -10.42 -4.21
C ILE A 141 -6.89 -9.84 -3.77
N LYS A 142 -6.36 -10.35 -2.65
CA LYS A 142 -5.05 -9.92 -2.13
C LYS A 142 -3.99 -10.26 -3.16
N LEU A 143 -3.05 -9.36 -3.37
CA LEU A 143 -1.90 -9.55 -4.27
C LEU A 143 -0.62 -9.80 -3.46
N GLY A 144 -0.41 -9.00 -2.42
CA GLY A 144 0.82 -9.03 -1.64
C GLY A 144 0.92 -7.87 -0.67
N ARG A 145 2.12 -7.68 -0.12
CA ARG A 145 2.40 -6.69 0.90
C ARG A 145 3.70 -5.95 0.62
N ALA A 146 3.83 -4.77 1.22
CA ALA A 146 5.07 -3.99 1.19
C ALA A 146 5.26 -3.25 2.51
N CYS A 147 6.45 -2.67 2.68
CA CYS A 147 6.81 -1.86 3.83
C CYS A 147 6.71 -2.56 5.20
N TYR A 148 6.85 -3.88 5.23
CA TYR A 148 6.90 -4.62 6.50
C TYR A 148 8.07 -4.14 7.36
N ALA A 149 7.78 -3.75 8.61
CA ALA A 149 8.73 -3.18 9.57
C ALA A 149 9.36 -1.85 9.13
N CYS A 150 8.75 -1.13 8.20
CA CYS A 150 9.15 0.25 7.89
C CYS A 150 9.01 1.15 9.11
N GLY A 151 9.99 2.01 9.35
CA GLY A 151 9.84 3.11 10.30
C GLY A 151 9.07 4.29 9.71
N ALA A 152 8.95 5.37 10.49
CA ALA A 152 8.26 6.58 10.04
C ALA A 152 8.88 7.21 8.78
N GLY A 153 8.04 7.61 7.83
CA GLY A 153 8.48 8.30 6.61
C GLY A 153 7.52 8.15 5.42
N GLU A 154 8.00 8.49 4.22
CA GLU A 154 7.23 8.34 2.99
C GLU A 154 7.49 6.99 2.33
N PHE A 155 6.40 6.31 1.95
CA PHE A 155 6.40 5.13 1.11
C PHE A 155 5.70 5.44 -0.21
N SER A 156 6.36 5.17 -1.34
CA SER A 156 5.82 5.42 -2.67
C SER A 156 6.00 4.21 -3.56
N PHE A 157 5.04 3.96 -4.44
CA PHE A 157 5.07 2.84 -5.38
C PHE A 157 4.48 3.24 -6.73
N ASP A 158 4.84 2.47 -7.75
CA ASP A 158 4.19 2.41 -9.05
C ASP A 158 3.68 0.97 -9.29
N SER A 159 2.61 0.82 -10.05
CA SER A 159 2.09 -0.45 -10.51
C SER A 159 1.73 -0.39 -12.00
N ASN A 160 1.87 -1.51 -12.69
CA ASN A 160 1.51 -1.60 -14.11
C ASN A 160 -0.02 -1.66 -14.34
N GLN A 161 -0.82 -1.85 -13.29
CA GLN A 161 -2.28 -1.87 -13.32
C GLN A 161 -2.87 -1.27 -12.03
N SER A 162 -4.20 -1.11 -11.99
CA SER A 162 -4.89 -0.52 -10.83
C SER A 162 -4.81 -1.43 -9.60
N VAL A 163 -4.39 -0.87 -8.48
CA VAL A 163 -4.36 -1.52 -7.17
C VAL A 163 -5.18 -0.74 -6.14
N TYR A 164 -5.55 -1.44 -5.07
CA TYR A 164 -6.23 -0.93 -3.88
C TYR A 164 -5.36 -1.25 -2.68
N VAL A 165 -5.15 -0.29 -1.78
CA VAL A 165 -4.17 -0.43 -0.70
C VAL A 165 -4.84 -0.20 0.64
N ILE A 166 -4.59 -1.09 1.60
CA ILE A 166 -4.93 -0.89 3.01
C ILE A 166 -3.64 -0.67 3.82
N ASN A 167 -3.74 0.05 4.93
CA ASN A 167 -2.70 0.09 5.95
C ASN A 167 -3.00 -1.00 7.00
N ASP A 168 -2.04 -1.89 7.25
CA ASP A 168 -2.19 -3.01 8.17
C ASP A 168 -2.05 -2.61 9.65
N ASP A 169 -1.50 -1.43 9.93
CA ASP A 169 -1.26 -0.87 11.27
C ASP A 169 -2.37 0.10 11.72
N ASP A 170 -3.36 0.38 10.88
CA ASP A 170 -4.50 1.29 11.16
C ASP A 170 -5.60 0.65 12.05
N TRP A 171 -5.22 -0.30 12.91
CA TRP A 171 -6.19 -1.04 13.74
C TRP A 171 -6.78 -0.18 14.88
N ASP A 172 -6.19 0.97 15.23
CA ASP A 172 -6.66 1.79 16.37
C ASP A 172 -6.34 3.29 16.31
N ILE A 173 -5.81 3.84 15.20
CA ILE A 173 -5.23 5.20 15.20
C ILE A 173 -5.49 6.09 13.96
N GLY A 174 -6.56 5.85 13.21
CA GLY A 174 -7.09 6.86 12.27
C GLY A 174 -6.24 7.09 11.01
N PRO A 175 -6.83 7.76 10.01
CA PRO A 175 -6.54 7.50 8.62
C PRO A 175 -5.08 7.83 8.25
N THR A 176 -4.44 6.86 7.62
CA THR A 176 -3.19 7.04 6.89
C THR A 176 -3.33 8.18 5.88
N ILE A 177 -2.40 9.14 5.89
CA ILE A 177 -2.39 10.21 4.89
C ILE A 177 -1.83 9.63 3.59
N ALA A 178 -2.70 9.55 2.57
CA ALA A 178 -2.39 9.01 1.25
C ALA A 178 -2.52 10.10 0.17
N VAL A 179 -1.59 10.13 -0.78
CA VAL A 179 -1.57 11.07 -1.92
C VAL A 179 -1.23 10.29 -3.19
N VAL A 180 -2.03 10.49 -4.25
CA VAL A 180 -1.73 9.97 -5.60
C VAL A 180 -0.92 11.01 -6.37
N ILE A 181 0.05 10.58 -7.17
CA ILE A 181 0.97 11.47 -7.92
C ILE A 181 0.63 11.48 -9.40
#